data_AF-A0A1H7DS93-F1
#
_entry.id   AF-A0A1H7DS93-F1
#
_cell.length_a   1.000
_cell.length_b   1.000
_cell.length_c   1.000
_cell.angle_alpha   90.00
_cell.angle_beta   90.00
_cell.angle_gamma   90.00
#
_symmetry.space_group_name_H-M   'P 1'
#
loop_
_entity.id
_entity.type
_entity.pdbx_description
1 polymer ?
#
loop_
_entity_poly.entity_id
_entity_poly.type
_entity_poly.pdbx_seq_one_letter_code
_entity_poly.pdbx_strand_id
1 'polypeptide(L)'
;MTPASLIEQYGPRESMEYDVVIVGGGPAGLSAAIRLKQRAAEKGVEIGVCVLEKGSEIGAHILSGAVMDPRALNELIPDWKEKGAPLDVEVTEDRFLFLSETGAKAVPNWALPDNFRNHGNYVISLANVTRWLGQQAEAVGVEIFPGFAAAEVLYNDDGSV
;
A
#
# COMPACT_ATOMS: atom_id res chain seq x y z
N MET A 1 8.33 13.24 -25.10
CA MET A 1 9.78 13.05 -25.27
C MET A 1 10.06 11.56 -25.35
N THR A 2 10.87 11.12 -26.30
CA THR A 2 11.30 9.72 -26.41
C THR A 2 12.49 9.45 -25.47
N PRO A 3 12.76 8.20 -25.08
CA PRO A 3 13.93 7.86 -24.26
C PRO A 3 15.25 8.35 -24.86
N ALA A 4 15.40 8.22 -26.19
CA ALA A 4 16.55 8.74 -26.94
C ALA A 4 16.72 10.27 -26.79
N SER A 5 15.62 11.03 -26.89
CA SER A 5 15.68 12.50 -26.73
C SER A 5 16.05 12.93 -25.30
N LEU A 6 15.72 12.12 -24.29
CA LEU A 6 16.11 12.39 -22.89
C LEU A 6 17.59 12.12 -22.66
N ILE A 7 18.15 11.04 -23.23
CA ILE A 7 19.57 10.71 -23.11
C ILE A 7 20.46 11.73 -23.84
N GLU A 8 20.03 12.17 -25.03
CA GLU A 8 20.74 13.20 -25.78
C GLU A 8 20.80 14.55 -25.03
N GLN A 9 19.72 14.90 -24.33
CA GLN A 9 19.62 16.16 -23.60
C GLN A 9 20.29 16.14 -22.21
N TYR A 10 20.17 15.03 -21.47
CA TYR A 10 20.57 14.95 -20.05
C TYR A 10 21.75 14.00 -19.79
N GLY A 11 22.27 13.32 -20.81
CA GLY A 11 23.32 12.33 -20.67
C GLY A 11 22.81 10.93 -20.31
N PRO A 12 23.71 9.96 -20.14
CA PRO A 12 23.34 8.58 -19.80
C PRO A 12 22.62 8.53 -18.44
N ARG A 13 21.59 7.68 -18.33
CA ARG A 13 20.89 7.45 -17.07
C ARG A 13 21.76 6.60 -16.15
N GLU A 14 21.86 6.98 -14.88
CA GLU A 14 22.43 6.10 -13.86
C GLU A 14 21.48 4.92 -13.60
N SER A 15 22.06 3.77 -13.26
CA SER A 15 21.32 2.55 -12.96
C SER A 15 21.73 1.97 -11.61
N MET A 16 20.78 1.34 -10.94
CA MET A 16 20.97 0.58 -9.70
C MET A 16 20.33 -0.79 -9.89
N GLU A 17 20.99 -1.84 -9.43
CA GLU A 17 20.49 -3.21 -9.51
C GLU A 17 19.69 -3.58 -8.26
N TYR A 18 18.54 -4.22 -8.46
CA TYR A 18 17.67 -4.76 -7.41
C TYR A 18 17.10 -6.09 -7.89
N ASP A 19 16.84 -7.02 -6.96
CA ASP A 19 16.16 -8.27 -7.28
C ASP A 19 14.66 -8.05 -7.53
N VAL A 20 14.05 -7.10 -6.83
CA VAL A 20 12.63 -6.73 -6.99
C VAL A 20 12.45 -5.22 -6.92
N VAL A 21 11.79 -4.66 -7.95
CA VAL A 21 11.33 -3.27 -7.96
C VAL A 21 9.80 -3.24 -7.90
N ILE A 22 9.26 -2.50 -6.93
CA ILE A 22 7.82 -2.35 -6.72
C ILE A 22 7.45 -0.90 -7.05
N VAL A 23 6.50 -0.73 -7.96
CA VAL A 23 5.98 0.59 -8.33
C VAL A 23 4.72 0.89 -7.53
N GLY A 24 4.84 1.83 -6.58
CA GLY A 24 3.76 2.34 -5.74
C GLY A 24 3.92 1.96 -4.26
N GLY A 25 4.04 2.97 -3.40
CA GLY A 25 4.09 2.89 -1.94
C GLY A 25 2.71 2.82 -1.28
N GLY A 26 1.75 2.14 -1.93
CA GLY A 26 0.43 1.88 -1.37
C GLY A 26 0.41 0.64 -0.46
N PRO A 27 -0.75 0.28 0.13
CA PRO A 27 -0.84 -0.85 1.05
C PRO A 27 -0.42 -2.16 0.38
N ALA A 28 -0.75 -2.35 -0.90
CA ALA A 28 -0.36 -3.55 -1.65
C ALA A 28 1.16 -3.63 -1.88
N GLY A 29 1.78 -2.56 -2.39
CA GLY A 29 3.21 -2.53 -2.68
C GLY A 29 4.06 -2.68 -1.42
N LEU A 30 3.71 -1.97 -0.35
CA LEU A 30 4.39 -2.08 0.94
C LEU A 30 4.22 -3.47 1.56
N SER A 31 3.02 -4.06 1.48
CA SER A 31 2.79 -5.42 1.98
C SER A 31 3.60 -6.47 1.21
N ALA A 32 3.69 -6.33 -0.12
CA ALA A 32 4.52 -7.21 -0.95
C ALA A 32 6.00 -7.07 -0.58
N ALA A 33 6.50 -5.85 -0.42
CA ALA A 33 7.89 -5.58 -0.06
C ALA A 33 8.25 -6.19 1.30
N ILE A 34 7.42 -5.97 2.32
CA ILE A 34 7.59 -6.55 3.65
C ILE A 34 7.60 -8.07 3.57
N ARG A 35 6.62 -8.68 2.90
CA ARG A 35 6.53 -10.13 2.81
C ARG A 35 7.71 -10.75 2.09
N LEU A 36 8.21 -10.12 1.02
CA LEU A 36 9.40 -10.57 0.31
C LEU A 36 10.62 -10.61 1.24
N LYS A 37 10.88 -9.54 1.99
CA LYS A 37 11.98 -9.49 2.96
C LYS A 37 11.81 -10.50 4.10
N GLN A 38 10.61 -10.66 4.64
CA GLN A 38 10.32 -11.69 5.65
C GLN A 38 10.62 -13.09 5.12
N ARG A 39 10.17 -13.43 3.90
CA ARG A 39 10.41 -14.73 3.28
C ARG A 39 11.88 -14.97 2.93
N ALA A 40 12.61 -13.92 2.55
CA ALA A 40 14.04 -13.99 2.27
C ALA A 40 14.81 -14.32 3.56
N ALA A 41 14.49 -13.61 4.66
CA ALA A 41 15.05 -13.86 5.98
C ALA A 41 14.75 -15.28 6.49
N GLU A 42 13.51 -15.78 6.33
CA GLU A 42 13.15 -17.18 6.66
C GLU A 42 14.01 -18.21 5.93
N LYS A 43 14.42 -17.90 4.69
CA LYS A 43 15.25 -18.78 3.85
C LYS A 43 16.75 -18.52 3.99
N GLY A 44 17.16 -17.53 4.78
CA GLY A 44 18.56 -17.12 4.94
C GLY A 44 19.17 -16.57 3.65
N VAL A 45 18.38 -15.94 2.79
CA VAL A 45 18.85 -15.28 1.56
C VAL A 45 18.65 -13.78 1.68
N GLU A 46 19.60 -13.02 1.15
CA GLU A 46 19.49 -11.57 1.03
C GLU A 46 18.96 -11.22 -0.35
N ILE A 47 17.99 -10.30 -0.41
CA ILE A 47 17.46 -9.75 -1.66
C ILE A 47 17.36 -8.22 -1.55
N GLY A 48 17.71 -7.51 -2.62
CA GLY A 48 17.45 -6.09 -2.79
C GLY A 48 16.00 -5.85 -3.20
N VAL A 49 15.24 -5.09 -2.39
CA VAL A 49 13.84 -4.74 -2.68
C VAL A 49 13.70 -3.23 -2.64
N CYS A 50 13.29 -2.65 -3.77
CA CYS A 50 13.07 -1.22 -3.94
C CYS A 50 11.58 -0.92 -4.12
N VAL A 51 11.09 0.13 -3.48
CA VAL A 51 9.74 0.69 -3.69
C VAL A 51 9.85 2.12 -4.22
N LEU A 52 9.33 2.37 -5.42
CA LEU A 52 9.22 3.70 -6.00
C LEU A 52 7.85 4.30 -5.70
N GLU A 53 7.79 5.47 -5.07
CA GLU A 53 6.54 6.19 -4.80
C GLU A 53 6.57 7.59 -5.43
N LYS A 54 5.50 7.95 -6.12
CA LYS A 54 5.35 9.25 -6.78
C LYS A 54 5.15 10.39 -5.79
N GLY A 55 4.42 10.15 -4.70
CA GLY A 55 4.18 11.12 -3.64
C GLY A 55 5.48 11.55 -2.97
N SER A 56 5.54 12.80 -2.52
CA SER A 56 6.70 13.35 -1.81
C SER A 56 7.03 12.61 -0.51
N GLU A 57 6.07 11.85 0.01
CA GLU A 57 6.20 10.92 1.12
C GLU A 57 5.20 9.76 0.91
N ILE A 58 5.44 8.64 1.60
CA ILE A 58 4.44 7.56 1.67
C ILE A 58 3.13 8.13 2.24
N GLY A 59 2.00 7.74 1.63
CA GLY A 59 0.67 8.19 2.06
C GLY A 59 0.22 9.53 1.45
N ALA A 60 1.10 10.34 0.84
CA ALA A 60 0.73 11.66 0.29
C ALA A 60 -0.35 11.59 -0.80
N HIS A 61 -0.35 10.53 -1.61
CA HIS A 61 -1.33 10.31 -2.67
C HIS A 61 -2.40 9.27 -2.31
N ILE A 62 -2.46 8.82 -1.06
CA ILE A 62 -3.46 7.85 -0.60
C ILE A 62 -4.74 8.59 -0.24
N LEU A 63 -5.84 8.21 -0.89
CA LEU A 63 -7.17 8.73 -0.63
C LEU A 63 -8.16 7.58 -0.42
N SER A 64 -8.80 7.53 0.74
CA SER A 64 -9.87 6.58 1.04
C SER A 64 -10.68 7.03 2.27
N GLY A 65 -11.97 6.69 2.31
CA GLY A 65 -12.82 6.80 3.51
C GLY A 65 -12.80 5.53 4.38
N ALA A 66 -11.68 4.82 4.36
CA ALA A 66 -11.56 3.39 4.59
C ALA A 66 -12.21 2.85 5.88
N VAL A 67 -12.97 1.76 5.69
CA VAL A 67 -13.23 0.74 6.72
C VAL A 67 -12.39 -0.47 6.34
N MET A 68 -11.50 -0.89 7.24
CA MET A 68 -10.50 -1.93 6.98
C MET A 68 -10.77 -3.20 7.78
N ASP A 69 -10.83 -4.33 7.07
CA ASP A 69 -10.73 -5.67 7.68
C ASP A 69 -9.27 -5.94 8.09
N PRO A 70 -8.98 -6.21 9.38
CA PRO A 70 -7.62 -6.42 9.86
C PRO A 70 -7.02 -7.77 9.42
N ARG A 71 -7.77 -8.67 8.78
CA ARG A 71 -7.32 -10.04 8.44
C ARG A 71 -5.98 -10.09 7.72
N ALA A 72 -5.79 -9.28 6.68
CA ALA A 72 -4.53 -9.28 5.93
C ALA A 72 -3.36 -8.74 6.76
N LEU A 73 -3.62 -7.76 7.63
CA LEU A 73 -2.62 -7.22 8.54
C LEU A 73 -2.26 -8.23 9.64
N ASN A 74 -3.24 -8.96 10.18
CA ASN A 74 -3.02 -10.06 11.12
C ASN A 74 -2.11 -11.14 10.51
N GLU A 75 -2.20 -11.39 9.21
CA GLU A 75 -1.34 -12.36 8.51
C GLU A 75 0.08 -11.81 8.25
N LEU A 76 0.20 -10.53 7.93
CA LEU A 76 1.47 -9.89 7.57
C LEU A 76 2.33 -9.52 8.78
N ILE A 77 1.70 -8.94 9.80
CA ILE A 77 2.34 -8.42 11.02
C ILE A 77 1.40 -8.77 12.19
N PRO A 78 1.44 -10.02 12.72
CA PRO A 78 0.48 -10.46 13.74
C PRO A 78 0.48 -9.61 15.01
N ASP A 79 1.60 -8.97 15.33
CA ASP A 79 1.85 -8.09 16.48
C ASP A 79 1.71 -6.60 16.13
N TRP A 80 0.88 -6.26 15.13
CA TRP A 80 0.68 -4.89 14.66
C TRP A 80 0.15 -3.96 15.77
N LYS A 81 -0.62 -4.50 16.73
CA LYS A 81 -1.15 -3.75 17.87
C LYS A 81 -0.02 -3.27 18.78
N GLU A 82 0.90 -4.16 19.16
CA GLU A 82 2.06 -3.80 19.98
C GLU A 82 3.02 -2.86 19.23
N LYS A 83 3.08 -2.97 17.90
CA LYS A 83 3.85 -2.09 17.02
C LYS A 83 3.20 -0.75 16.71
N GLY A 84 2.03 -0.47 17.30
CA GLY A 84 1.37 0.84 17.21
C GLY A 84 0.78 1.16 15.83
N ALA A 85 0.24 0.16 15.12
CA ALA A 85 -0.46 0.45 13.87
C ALA A 85 -1.70 1.35 14.14
N PRO A 86 -2.00 2.32 13.28
CA PRO A 86 -3.03 3.34 13.53
C PRO A 86 -4.45 2.83 13.22
N LEU A 87 -4.86 1.76 13.90
CA LEU A 87 -6.18 1.11 13.83
C LEU A 87 -6.87 1.25 15.20
N ASP A 88 -7.21 2.48 15.57
CA ASP A 88 -7.68 2.82 16.93
C ASP A 88 -9.21 2.80 17.09
N VAL A 89 -9.97 2.85 15.98
CA VAL A 89 -11.43 3.03 15.99
C VAL A 89 -12.12 1.80 15.41
N GLU A 90 -12.56 0.90 16.28
CA GLU A 90 -13.36 -0.27 15.89
C GLU A 90 -14.78 0.16 15.48
N VAL A 91 -15.33 -0.49 14.45
CA VAL A 91 -16.69 -0.18 13.98
C VAL A 91 -17.73 -0.70 14.97
N THR A 92 -18.51 0.21 15.54
CA THR A 92 -19.58 -0.11 16.51
C THR A 92 -20.98 -0.18 15.90
N GLU A 93 -21.19 0.48 14.76
CA GLU A 93 -22.51 0.58 14.13
C GLU A 93 -22.40 0.73 12.62
N ASP A 94 -23.21 -0.04 11.88
CA ASP A 94 -23.43 0.11 10.45
C ASP A 94 -24.82 0.73 10.18
N ARG A 95 -24.88 1.73 9.31
CA ARG A 95 -26.14 2.32 8.82
C ARG A 95 -26.11 2.43 7.30
N PHE A 96 -27.10 1.81 6.66
CA PHE A 96 -27.33 1.98 5.23
C PHE A 96 -28.61 2.77 5.00
N LEU A 97 -28.52 3.87 4.25
CA LEU A 97 -29.62 4.81 4.05
C LEU A 97 -29.93 4.95 2.57
N PHE A 98 -31.22 4.90 2.23
CA PHE A 98 -31.72 5.41 0.95
C PHE A 98 -32.12 6.86 1.12
N LEU A 99 -31.56 7.74 0.30
CA LEU A 99 -31.78 9.18 0.36
C LEU A 99 -32.82 9.60 -0.69
N SER A 100 -33.66 10.57 -0.35
CA SER A 100 -34.48 11.36 -1.26
C SER A 100 -34.10 12.84 -1.13
N GLU A 101 -34.66 13.70 -1.98
CA GLU A 101 -34.44 15.16 -1.88
C GLU A 101 -34.81 15.71 -0.49
N THR A 102 -35.84 15.14 0.14
CA THR A 102 -36.43 15.65 1.39
C THR A 102 -36.20 14.76 2.60
N GLY A 103 -35.48 13.64 2.49
CA GLY A 103 -35.31 12.74 3.63
C GLY A 103 -34.39 11.54 3.41
N ALA A 104 -34.37 10.66 4.40
CA ALA A 104 -33.60 9.43 4.40
C ALA A 104 -34.40 8.29 5.04
N LYS A 105 -34.30 7.09 4.49
CA LYS A 105 -34.89 5.87 5.05
C LYS A 105 -33.79 4.83 5.28
N ALA A 106 -33.65 4.38 6.53
CA ALA A 106 -32.69 3.35 6.90
C ALA A 106 -33.17 1.95 6.46
N VAL A 107 -32.23 1.14 5.99
CA VAL A 107 -32.43 -0.30 5.81
C VAL A 107 -32.19 -0.99 7.16
N PRO A 108 -33.10 -1.86 7.63
CA PRO A 108 -32.87 -2.62 8.84
C PRO A 108 -31.64 -3.53 8.72
N ASN A 109 -30.79 -3.57 9.76
CA ASN A 109 -29.51 -4.29 9.73
C ASN A 109 -29.63 -5.81 9.46
N TRP A 110 -30.78 -6.43 9.79
CA TRP A 110 -31.04 -7.84 9.49
C TRP A 110 -31.23 -8.10 7.99
N ALA A 111 -31.62 -7.08 7.22
CA ALA A 111 -31.80 -7.14 5.77
C ALA A 111 -30.54 -6.72 4.99
N LEU A 112 -29.49 -6.27 5.69
CA LEU A 112 -28.22 -5.92 5.04
C LEU A 112 -27.45 -7.18 4.64
N PRO A 113 -26.94 -7.23 3.39
CA PRO A 113 -26.00 -8.27 2.98
C PRO A 113 -24.73 -8.26 3.83
N ASP A 114 -24.05 -9.41 3.93
CA ASP A 114 -22.88 -9.57 4.80
C ASP A 114 -21.70 -8.66 4.42
N ASN A 115 -21.55 -8.29 3.16
CA ASN A 115 -20.50 -7.35 2.71
C ASN A 115 -20.74 -5.89 3.16
N PHE A 116 -21.89 -5.58 3.77
CA PHE A 116 -22.16 -4.28 4.41
C PHE A 116 -22.10 -4.34 5.94
N ARG A 117 -21.70 -5.49 6.49
CA ARG A 117 -21.50 -5.67 7.94
C ARG A 117 -20.01 -5.54 8.24
N ASN A 118 -19.67 -4.61 9.13
CA ASN A 118 -18.29 -4.25 9.43
C ASN A 118 -17.87 -4.62 10.86
N HIS A 119 -18.57 -5.53 11.52
CA HIS A 119 -18.19 -6.00 12.84
C HIS A 119 -16.78 -6.60 12.82
N GLY A 120 -15.88 -6.10 13.68
CA GLY A 120 -14.47 -6.48 13.72
C GLY A 120 -13.55 -5.69 12.77
N ASN A 121 -14.11 -4.79 11.95
CA ASN A 121 -13.34 -3.87 11.11
C ASN A 121 -13.04 -2.55 11.84
N TYR A 122 -12.16 -1.75 11.27
CA TYR A 122 -11.71 -0.47 11.82
C TYR A 122 -11.98 0.68 10.86
N VAL A 123 -12.44 1.82 11.36
CA VAL A 123 -12.44 3.09 10.63
C VAL A 123 -11.04 3.68 10.71
N ILE A 124 -10.40 3.92 9.56
CA ILE A 124 -8.98 4.29 9.51
C ILE A 124 -8.70 5.47 8.59
N SER A 125 -7.54 6.10 8.82
CA SER A 125 -6.86 6.87 7.78
C SER A 125 -5.92 5.94 7.03
N LEU A 126 -6.27 5.58 5.79
CA LEU A 126 -5.41 4.70 4.98
C LEU A 126 -4.04 5.35 4.68
N ALA A 127 -3.98 6.68 4.62
CA ALA A 127 -2.71 7.41 4.51
C ALA A 127 -1.81 7.17 5.74
N ASN A 128 -2.38 7.14 6.94
CA ASN A 128 -1.61 6.86 8.16
C ASN A 128 -1.20 5.38 8.24
N VAL A 129 -2.09 4.46 7.87
CA VAL A 129 -1.76 3.03 7.80
C VAL A 129 -0.62 2.77 6.80
N THR A 130 -0.65 3.39 5.63
CA THR A 130 0.42 3.26 4.64
C THR A 130 1.73 3.89 5.12
N ARG A 131 1.71 5.07 5.77
CA ARG A 131 2.91 5.64 6.41
C ARG A 131 3.52 4.68 7.43
N TRP A 132 2.69 4.10 8.28
CA TRP A 132 3.14 3.10 9.25
C TRP A 132 3.70 1.84 8.58
N LEU A 133 3.05 1.33 7.53
CA LEU A 133 3.57 0.22 6.73
C LEU A 133 4.91 0.56 6.08
N GLY A 134 5.11 1.81 5.65
CA GLY A 134 6.40 2.31 5.14
C GLY A 134 7.50 2.15 6.18
N GLN A 135 7.25 2.58 7.41
CA GLN A 135 8.20 2.40 8.52
C GLN A 135 8.48 0.91 8.80
N GLN A 136 7.46 0.04 8.73
CA GLN A 136 7.66 -1.40 8.91
C GLN A 136 8.48 -2.01 7.76
N ALA A 137 8.29 -1.53 6.52
CA ALA A 137 9.05 -1.97 5.35
C ALA A 137 10.52 -1.55 5.45
N GLU A 138 10.80 -0.29 5.80
CA GLU A 138 12.17 0.20 6.03
C GLU A 138 12.87 -0.58 7.15
N ALA A 139 12.15 -0.90 8.23
CA ALA A 139 12.69 -1.67 9.35
C ALA A 139 13.13 -3.11 8.98
N VAL A 140 12.60 -3.67 7.90
CA VAL A 140 13.04 -4.97 7.34
C VAL A 140 13.99 -4.82 6.14
N GLY A 141 14.53 -3.61 5.93
CA GLY A 141 15.55 -3.33 4.93
C GLY A 141 15.02 -3.14 3.50
N VAL A 142 13.74 -2.78 3.33
CA VAL A 142 13.22 -2.30 2.04
C VAL A 142 13.71 -0.88 1.81
N GLU A 143 14.19 -0.60 0.61
CA GLU A 143 14.58 0.74 0.20
C GLU A 143 13.38 1.45 -0.43
N ILE A 144 12.95 2.57 0.15
CA ILE A 144 11.77 3.31 -0.31
C ILE A 144 12.20 4.67 -0.85
N PHE A 145 11.81 4.97 -2.09
CA PHE A 145 12.13 6.21 -2.78
C PHE A 145 10.85 7.02 -3.06
N PRO A 146 10.41 7.87 -2.11
CA PRO A 146 9.34 8.81 -2.36
C PRO A 146 9.80 9.97 -3.26
N GLY A 147 8.88 10.52 -4.05
CA GLY A 147 9.15 11.54 -5.06
C GLY A 147 9.65 11.00 -6.40
N PHE A 148 9.78 9.67 -6.54
CA PHE A 148 10.26 9.01 -7.75
C PHE A 148 9.11 8.35 -8.50
N ALA A 149 8.60 9.05 -9.52
CA ALA A 149 7.60 8.50 -10.41
C ALA A 149 8.23 7.54 -11.42
N ALA A 150 7.83 6.27 -11.39
CA ALA A 150 8.16 5.33 -12.47
C ALA A 150 7.45 5.79 -13.77
N ALA A 151 8.22 6.36 -14.70
CA ALA A 151 7.69 6.97 -15.92
C ALA A 151 7.77 6.07 -17.16
N GLU A 152 8.60 5.04 -17.12
CA GLU A 152 8.90 4.17 -18.25
C GLU A 152 9.14 2.74 -17.77
N VAL A 153 8.57 1.76 -18.48
CA VAL A 153 8.87 0.33 -18.27
C VAL A 153 10.07 -0.01 -19.13
N LEU A 154 11.08 -0.65 -18.54
CA LEU A 154 12.26 -1.13 -19.24
C LEU A 154 12.04 -2.58 -19.64
N TYR A 155 12.47 -2.94 -20.85
CA TYR A 155 12.32 -4.28 -21.40
C TYR A 155 13.69 -4.82 -21.80
N ASN A 156 13.89 -6.11 -21.59
CA ASN A 156 15.03 -6.85 -22.14
C ASN A 156 14.85 -7.06 -23.65
N ASP A 157 15.93 -7.46 -24.34
CA ASP A 157 15.91 -7.75 -25.78
C ASP A 157 14.92 -8.86 -26.18
N ASP A 158 14.62 -9.78 -25.25
CA ASP A 158 13.63 -10.84 -25.44
C ASP A 158 12.18 -10.41 -25.16
N GLY A 159 11.98 -9.14 -24.77
CA GLY A 159 10.68 -8.55 -24.46
C GLY A 159 10.18 -8.77 -23.03
N SER A 160 10.98 -9.40 -22.15
CA SER A 160 10.65 -9.55 -20.73
C SER A 160 10.87 -8.25 -19.94
N VAL A 161 10.21 -8.16 -18.77
CA VAL A 161 10.36 -7.12 -17.74
C VAL A 161 10.84 -7.76 -16.46
#